data_AF-A0A3P9DTJ2-F1
#
_entry.id   AF-A0A3P9DTJ2-F1
#
_cell.length_a   1.000
_cell.length_b   1.000
_cell.length_c   1.000
_cell.angle_alpha   90.00
_cell.angle_beta   90.00
_cell.angle_gamma   90.00
#
_symmetry.space_group_name_H-M   'P 1'
#
loop_
_entity.id
_entity.type
_entity.pdbx_description
1 polymer ?
#
loop_
_entity_poly.entity_id
_entity_poly.type
_entity_poly.pdbx_seq_one_letter_code
_entity_poly.pdbx_strand_id
1 'polypeptide(L)'
;TQQTMTEDNLFLITTYEFKAFLKRLPTDRFLNVSMIAKLWSADLTLQKRYAQLEANTVLVLSKAQKIIRKLFTLSKRCPKQTNHYWPVGFWLTRAQSLLYCNEHGMLGSFSEEVMSCRTSTTSCTLCASDNATRCGACHHGNILHLGSCRPSIAASLDHYLNFDLDMPDAEVKYLLQRLDSRIEVHAIYISNDVRLGSWFNPAWRKRMLLTLKSNKNKSNLIHMLMGISFQICSTKNSTLEPVPAVYVNPFGGSHSESWFMPVNQPDFSNWERTRLDSVTTAQCYNWTLSLGSKWKSFFETVHIYLRSRIVTDDPTVNETLFYEPLDLDDQTSNLGYMKINTLKVFGYSMHFDPEGIKDLILQLDYPYTQGTQDAAFLMLLEMRDRINRLSPPAPQPLDLFSCLLRHRLKLSAGEVARIKDSLQIFNSKLPNASPEPELAQLCS
;
A
#
# COMPACT_ATOMS: atom_id res chain seq x y z
N THR A 1 25.05 1.51 -34.82
CA THR A 1 24.21 0.75 -35.78
C THR A 1 24.88 -0.48 -36.38
N GLN A 2 26.16 -0.78 -36.09
CA GLN A 2 26.84 -1.99 -36.59
C GLN A 2 26.74 -3.23 -35.68
N GLN A 3 26.32 -3.09 -34.41
CA GLN A 3 26.27 -4.22 -33.45
C GLN A 3 24.97 -5.05 -33.50
N THR A 4 23.90 -4.54 -34.10
CA THR A 4 22.62 -5.28 -34.21
C THR A 4 22.57 -6.21 -35.42
N MET A 5 23.55 -6.15 -36.34
CA MET A 5 23.62 -7.04 -37.52
C MET A 5 24.36 -8.36 -37.25
N THR A 6 25.01 -8.52 -36.10
CA THR A 6 25.82 -9.73 -35.80
C THR A 6 25.03 -10.85 -35.12
N GLU A 7 23.99 -10.56 -34.34
CA GLU A 7 23.21 -11.60 -33.63
C GLU A 7 22.18 -12.30 -34.54
N ASP A 8 21.50 -11.57 -35.43
CA ASP A 8 20.51 -12.16 -36.36
C ASP A 8 21.15 -13.14 -37.35
N ASN A 9 22.37 -12.85 -37.81
CA ASN A 9 23.14 -13.74 -38.67
C ASN A 9 23.56 -15.04 -37.97
N LEU A 10 23.83 -14.98 -36.66
CA LEU A 10 24.19 -16.15 -35.86
C LEU A 10 22.98 -17.10 -35.67
N PHE A 11 21.78 -16.54 -35.57
CA PHE A 11 20.55 -17.33 -35.43
C PHE A 11 20.23 -18.13 -36.69
N LEU A 12 20.39 -17.54 -37.88
CA LEU A 12 20.20 -18.25 -39.16
C LEU A 12 21.22 -19.39 -39.36
N ILE A 13 22.49 -19.15 -39.06
CA ILE A 13 23.57 -20.15 -39.20
C ILE A 13 23.36 -21.35 -38.24
N THR A 14 22.68 -21.15 -37.12
CA THR A 14 22.42 -22.19 -36.12
C THR A 14 21.15 -23.01 -36.36
N THR A 15 20.26 -22.57 -37.27
CA THR A 15 19.03 -23.30 -37.61
C THR A 15 19.30 -24.67 -38.24
N TYR A 16 18.47 -25.66 -37.88
CA TYR A 16 18.57 -27.02 -38.40
C TYR A 16 18.36 -27.07 -39.91
N GLU A 17 17.47 -26.22 -40.43
CA GLU A 17 17.09 -26.11 -41.83
C GLU A 17 18.25 -25.61 -42.70
N PHE A 18 19.01 -24.61 -42.23
CA PHE A 18 20.21 -24.13 -42.93
C PHE A 18 21.32 -25.20 -42.94
N LYS A 19 21.53 -25.90 -41.81
CA LYS A 19 22.48 -27.03 -41.73
C LYS A 19 22.07 -28.20 -42.64
N ALA A 20 20.77 -28.47 -42.78
CA ALA A 20 20.24 -29.48 -43.68
C ALA A 20 20.42 -29.09 -45.14
N PHE A 21 20.23 -27.82 -45.49
CA PHE A 21 20.53 -27.29 -46.83
C PHE A 21 22.01 -27.46 -47.18
N LEU A 22 22.92 -27.09 -46.28
CA LEU A 22 24.37 -27.27 -46.50
C LEU A 22 24.76 -28.74 -46.75
N LYS A 23 24.11 -29.69 -46.06
CA LYS A 23 24.32 -31.14 -46.28
C LYS A 23 23.78 -31.66 -47.62
N ARG A 24 22.84 -30.95 -48.26
CA ARG A 24 22.25 -31.30 -49.56
C ARG A 24 23.00 -30.70 -50.74
N LEU A 25 23.96 -29.81 -50.49
CA LEU A 25 24.77 -29.21 -51.55
C LEU A 25 25.70 -30.27 -52.17
N PRO A 26 25.85 -30.30 -53.50
CA PRO A 26 26.83 -31.16 -54.16
C PRO A 26 28.25 -30.86 -53.66
N THR A 27 28.96 -31.89 -53.19
CA THR A 27 30.35 -31.80 -52.71
C THR A 27 31.37 -32.23 -53.75
N ASP A 28 30.90 -32.79 -54.86
CA ASP A 28 31.68 -33.33 -55.98
C ASP A 28 32.21 -32.26 -56.95
N ARG A 29 31.74 -31.02 -56.81
CA ARG A 29 32.12 -29.90 -57.68
C ARG A 29 32.03 -28.55 -56.98
N PHE A 30 32.77 -27.59 -57.51
CA PHE A 30 32.69 -26.20 -57.06
C PHE A 30 31.33 -25.58 -57.42
N LEU A 31 30.74 -24.86 -56.47
CA LEU A 31 29.47 -24.14 -56.65
C LEU A 31 29.72 -22.63 -56.56
N ASN A 32 29.36 -21.89 -57.60
CA ASN A 32 29.37 -20.43 -57.53
C ASN A 32 28.13 -19.90 -56.79
N VAL A 33 28.19 -18.64 -56.34
CA VAL A 33 27.11 -18.01 -55.54
C VAL A 33 25.77 -18.04 -56.27
N SER A 34 25.76 -17.86 -57.58
CA SER A 34 24.55 -17.92 -58.40
C SER A 34 23.89 -19.30 -58.41
N MET A 35 24.68 -20.37 -58.37
CA MET A 35 24.19 -21.74 -58.33
C MET A 35 23.70 -22.13 -56.95
N ILE A 36 24.36 -21.64 -55.90
CA ILE A 36 23.88 -21.77 -54.51
C ILE A 36 22.55 -21.03 -54.32
N ALA A 37 22.41 -19.82 -54.88
CA ALA A 37 21.17 -19.05 -54.83
C ALA A 37 20.00 -19.76 -55.55
N LYS A 38 20.27 -20.43 -56.68
CA LYS A 38 19.26 -21.26 -57.36
C LYS A 38 18.82 -22.45 -56.49
N LEU A 39 19.76 -23.17 -55.89
CA LEU A 39 19.45 -24.29 -54.99
C LEU A 39 18.70 -23.82 -53.73
N TRP A 40 19.06 -22.66 -53.20
CA TRP A 40 18.35 -22.01 -52.09
C TRP A 40 16.91 -21.65 -52.45
N SER A 41 16.68 -21.11 -53.66
CA SER A 41 15.34 -20.77 -54.14
C SER A 41 14.46 -22.00 -54.39
N ALA A 42 15.08 -23.16 -54.65
CA ALA A 42 14.38 -24.43 -54.87
C ALA A 42 14.06 -25.17 -53.55
N ASP A 43 14.72 -24.86 -52.44
CA ASP A 43 14.46 -25.51 -51.15
C ASP A 43 13.24 -24.88 -50.44
N LEU A 44 12.08 -25.52 -50.64
CA LEU A 44 10.81 -25.08 -50.06
C LEU A 44 10.81 -25.02 -48.52
N THR A 45 11.60 -25.87 -47.85
CA THR A 45 11.64 -25.91 -46.38
C THR A 45 12.38 -24.70 -45.82
N LEU A 46 13.48 -24.34 -46.46
CA LEU A 46 14.28 -23.18 -46.11
C LEU A 46 13.58 -21.86 -46.46
N GLN A 47 12.92 -21.81 -47.62
CA GLN A 47 12.11 -20.66 -48.04
C GLN A 47 10.96 -20.36 -47.06
N LYS A 48 10.23 -21.39 -46.62
CA LYS A 48 9.15 -21.22 -45.62
C LYS A 48 9.68 -20.69 -44.29
N ARG A 49 10.83 -21.18 -43.83
CA ARG A 49 11.44 -20.72 -42.58
C ARG A 49 11.93 -19.27 -42.68
N TYR A 50 12.54 -18.91 -43.81
CA TYR A 50 12.97 -17.54 -44.09
C TYR A 50 11.79 -16.57 -44.10
N ALA A 51 10.71 -16.89 -44.82
CA ALA A 51 9.49 -16.07 -44.85
C ALA A 51 8.83 -15.93 -43.47
N GLN A 52 8.86 -16.98 -42.64
CA GLN A 52 8.36 -16.94 -41.27
C GLN A 52 9.21 -16.00 -40.38
N LEU A 53 10.53 -16.02 -40.56
CA LEU A 53 11.43 -15.13 -39.82
C LEU A 53 11.19 -13.67 -40.20
N GLU A 54 11.03 -13.39 -41.50
CA GLU A 54 10.72 -12.06 -42.01
C GLU A 54 9.36 -11.53 -41.50
N ALA A 55 8.33 -12.37 -41.47
CA ALA A 55 7.04 -11.99 -40.89
C ALA A 55 7.14 -11.68 -39.39
N ASN A 56 7.93 -12.46 -38.64
CA ASN A 56 8.12 -12.27 -37.21
C ASN A 56 8.93 -10.99 -36.91
N THR A 57 9.97 -10.68 -37.68
CA THR A 57 10.75 -9.45 -37.50
C THR A 57 9.92 -8.21 -37.79
N VAL A 58 9.09 -8.23 -38.85
CA VAL A 58 8.13 -7.14 -39.15
C VAL A 58 7.13 -6.97 -38.00
N LEU A 59 6.62 -8.08 -37.45
CA LEU A 59 5.70 -8.04 -36.31
C LEU A 59 6.35 -7.44 -35.06
N VAL A 60 7.57 -7.87 -34.72
CA VAL A 60 8.33 -7.37 -33.57
C VAL A 60 8.66 -5.88 -33.73
N LEU A 61 9.09 -5.47 -34.93
CA LEU A 61 9.35 -4.06 -35.25
C LEU A 61 8.09 -3.21 -35.08
N SER A 62 6.93 -3.69 -35.55
CA SER A 62 5.67 -2.97 -35.40
C SER A 62 5.23 -2.81 -33.94
N LYS A 63 5.48 -3.82 -33.09
CA LYS A 63 5.22 -3.76 -31.65
C LYS A 63 6.17 -2.79 -30.96
N ALA A 64 7.46 -2.84 -31.29
CA ALA A 64 8.46 -1.91 -30.76
C ALA A 64 8.10 -0.46 -31.10
N GLN A 65 7.73 -0.19 -32.37
CA GLN A 65 7.29 1.14 -32.80
C GLN A 65 6.01 1.61 -32.06
N LYS A 66 5.03 0.73 -31.80
CA LYS A 66 3.84 1.06 -30.99
C LYS A 66 4.20 1.40 -29.54
N ILE A 67 5.12 0.65 -28.93
CA ILE A 67 5.60 0.91 -27.56
C ILE A 67 6.35 2.25 -27.51
N ILE A 68 7.23 2.50 -28.47
CA ILE A 68 7.96 3.78 -28.59
C ILE A 68 6.98 4.95 -28.73
N ARG A 69 5.94 4.83 -29.57
CA ARG A 69 4.90 5.87 -29.71
C ARG A 69 4.12 6.09 -28.41
N LYS A 70 3.79 5.03 -27.67
CA LYS A 70 3.17 5.15 -26.33
C LYS A 70 4.10 5.86 -25.35
N LEU A 71 5.38 5.49 -25.30
CA LEU A 71 6.40 6.14 -24.47
C LEU A 71 6.55 7.63 -24.81
N PHE A 72 6.60 7.99 -26.10
CA PHE A 72 6.65 9.40 -26.53
C PHE A 72 5.35 10.17 -26.24
N THR A 73 4.20 9.50 -26.25
CA THR A 73 2.91 10.13 -25.89
C THR A 73 2.82 10.37 -24.38
N LEU A 74 3.38 9.46 -23.57
CA LEU A 74 3.53 9.63 -22.13
C LEU A 74 4.56 10.72 -21.80
N SER A 75 5.67 10.80 -22.54
CA SER A 75 6.69 11.84 -22.33
C SER A 75 6.20 13.24 -22.70
N LYS A 76 5.35 13.38 -23.73
CA LYS A 76 4.68 14.66 -24.08
C LYS A 76 3.69 15.17 -23.01
N ARG A 77 3.26 14.31 -22.08
CA ARG A 77 2.34 14.67 -20.98
C ARG A 77 3.06 15.02 -19.68
N CYS A 78 4.39 14.98 -19.63
CA CYS A 78 5.16 15.51 -18.51
C CYS A 78 5.42 17.01 -18.71
N PRO A 79 4.83 17.90 -17.89
CA PRO A 79 5.08 19.34 -17.99
C PRO A 79 6.39 19.68 -17.28
N LYS A 80 7.54 19.27 -17.85
CA LYS A 80 8.89 19.86 -17.68
C LYS A 80 9.94 18.95 -18.32
N GLN A 81 10.52 19.41 -19.41
CA GLN A 81 11.74 18.86 -19.98
C GLN A 81 12.92 19.59 -19.31
N THR A 82 13.60 18.95 -18.35
CA THR A 82 14.81 19.54 -17.76
C THR A 82 16.02 19.19 -18.62
N ASN A 83 16.57 20.19 -19.32
CA ASN A 83 17.89 20.09 -19.95
C ASN A 83 18.95 19.92 -18.85
N HIS A 84 19.32 18.68 -18.54
CA HIS A 84 20.48 18.38 -17.69
C HIS A 84 21.73 18.24 -18.58
N TYR A 85 22.46 19.34 -18.74
CA TYR A 85 23.88 19.25 -19.10
C TYR A 85 24.63 18.75 -17.86
N TRP A 86 25.11 17.50 -17.91
CA TRP A 86 25.92 16.95 -16.82
C TRP A 86 27.29 17.65 -16.81
N PRO A 87 27.72 18.26 -15.69
CA PRO A 87 29.01 18.92 -15.59
C PRO A 87 30.16 17.95 -15.88
N VAL A 88 31.27 18.45 -16.46
CA VAL A 88 32.47 17.63 -16.76
C VAL A 88 32.97 16.85 -15.54
N GLY A 89 32.85 17.43 -14.33
CA GLY A 89 33.20 16.76 -13.08
C GLY A 89 32.47 15.44 -12.85
N PHE A 90 31.19 15.35 -13.22
CA PHE A 90 30.42 14.10 -13.11
C PHE A 90 31.05 12.98 -13.97
N TRP A 91 31.48 13.30 -15.19
CA TRP A 91 32.11 12.35 -16.09
C TRP A 91 33.51 11.94 -15.62
N LEU A 92 34.27 12.86 -15.01
CA LEU A 92 35.58 12.56 -14.44
C LEU A 92 35.47 11.61 -13.24
N THR A 93 34.57 11.88 -12.30
CA THR A 93 34.32 10.99 -11.15
C THR A 93 33.78 9.62 -11.61
N ARG A 94 32.97 9.60 -12.67
CA ARG A 94 32.46 8.36 -13.28
C ARG A 94 33.57 7.56 -13.94
N ALA A 95 34.47 8.20 -14.69
CA ALA A 95 35.62 7.56 -15.32
C ALA A 95 36.59 6.99 -14.28
N GLN A 96 36.86 7.75 -13.21
CA GLN A 96 37.68 7.32 -12.09
C GLN A 96 37.09 6.09 -11.38
N SER A 97 35.79 6.11 -11.12
CA SER A 97 35.09 4.96 -10.52
C SER A 97 35.10 3.71 -11.41
N LEU A 98 35.05 3.88 -12.74
CA LEU A 98 35.18 2.77 -13.69
C LEU A 98 36.61 2.21 -13.74
N LEU A 99 37.63 3.05 -13.55
CA LEU A 99 39.03 2.62 -13.55
C LEU A 99 39.38 1.84 -12.28
N TYR A 100 38.90 2.29 -11.11
CA TYR A 100 39.36 1.76 -9.83
C TYR A 100 38.38 0.82 -9.12
N CYS A 101 37.11 0.72 -9.56
CA CYS A 101 36.09 -0.10 -8.89
C CYS A 101 35.49 -1.25 -9.73
N ASN A 102 36.02 -1.53 -10.93
CA ASN A 102 35.40 -2.44 -11.90
C ASN A 102 36.12 -3.80 -12.05
N GLU A 103 36.68 -4.38 -10.99
CA GLU A 103 37.33 -5.70 -11.12
C GLU A 103 36.33 -6.88 -11.22
N HIS A 104 35.06 -6.70 -10.81
CA HIS A 104 34.07 -7.79 -10.75
C HIS A 104 32.69 -7.46 -11.39
N GLY A 105 32.61 -6.45 -12.27
CA GLY A 105 31.35 -6.09 -12.94
C GLY A 105 30.29 -5.44 -12.02
N MET A 106 30.68 -5.00 -10.82
CA MET A 106 29.85 -4.21 -9.92
C MET A 106 30.20 -2.72 -10.04
N LEU A 107 29.19 -1.86 -10.03
CA LEU A 107 29.37 -0.40 -10.06
C LEU A 107 29.59 0.11 -8.63
N GLY A 108 30.77 0.69 -8.37
CA GLY A 108 31.09 1.40 -7.12
C GLY A 108 31.34 2.89 -7.35
N SER A 109 31.34 3.69 -6.29
CA SER A 109 31.87 5.06 -6.32
C SER A 109 33.26 5.06 -5.68
N PHE A 110 34.26 5.52 -6.41
CA PHE A 110 35.61 5.69 -5.88
C PHE A 110 35.66 6.93 -4.98
N SER A 111 36.11 6.77 -3.74
CA SER A 111 36.37 7.89 -2.83
C SER A 111 37.86 8.23 -2.87
N GLU A 112 38.21 9.43 -3.33
CA GLU A 112 39.61 9.89 -3.35
C GLU A 112 40.20 10.02 -1.94
N GLU A 113 39.41 10.49 -0.97
CA GLU A 113 39.85 10.71 0.43
C GLU A 113 40.34 9.43 1.12
N VAL A 114 39.78 8.29 0.72
CA VAL A 114 40.03 6.99 1.37
C VAL A 114 40.65 5.99 0.39
N MET A 115 40.96 6.43 -0.84
CA MET A 115 41.46 5.62 -1.96
C MET A 115 40.78 4.25 -2.10
N SER A 116 39.47 4.20 -1.88
CA SER A 116 38.71 2.94 -1.82
C SER A 116 37.32 3.08 -2.43
N CYS A 117 36.81 1.95 -2.91
CA CYS A 117 35.50 1.87 -3.52
C CYS A 117 34.42 1.71 -2.45
N ARG A 118 33.52 2.69 -2.35
CA ARG A 118 32.31 2.55 -1.55
C ARG A 118 31.28 1.79 -2.39
N THR A 119 30.94 0.59 -1.96
CA THR A 119 29.76 -0.11 -2.45
C THR A 119 28.54 0.61 -1.88
N SER A 120 27.68 1.16 -2.74
CA SER A 120 26.37 1.61 -2.29
C SER A 120 25.67 0.42 -1.68
N THR A 121 25.28 0.51 -0.42
CA THR A 121 24.58 -0.53 0.34
C THR A 121 23.22 -0.84 -0.32
N THR A 122 23.31 -1.75 -1.30
CA THR A 122 22.51 -2.96 -1.51
C THR A 122 21.00 -2.80 -1.63
N SER A 123 20.56 -2.46 -2.86
CA SER A 123 19.40 -3.02 -3.61
C SER A 123 18.83 -2.00 -4.61
N CYS A 124 19.23 -0.73 -4.48
CA CYS A 124 18.79 0.38 -5.31
C CYS A 124 19.68 0.56 -6.55
N THR A 125 19.11 0.44 -7.76
CA THR A 125 19.82 0.70 -9.03
C THR A 125 19.80 2.18 -9.42
N LEU A 126 18.74 2.91 -9.06
CA LEU A 126 18.57 4.33 -9.34
C LEU A 126 17.90 5.01 -8.15
N CYS A 127 18.36 6.17 -7.72
CA CYS A 127 17.64 7.00 -6.73
C CYS A 127 16.45 7.72 -7.38
N ALA A 128 15.46 8.07 -6.57
CA ALA A 128 14.29 8.83 -7.00
C ALA A 128 14.70 10.29 -7.31
N SER A 129 14.11 10.87 -8.36
CA SER A 129 14.47 12.19 -8.87
C SER A 129 14.11 13.35 -7.92
N ASP A 130 13.19 13.11 -6.99
CA ASP A 130 12.66 14.05 -6.01
C ASP A 130 13.42 14.00 -4.67
N ASN A 131 13.99 12.85 -4.31
CA ASN A 131 14.68 12.67 -3.04
C ASN A 131 15.80 11.62 -3.17
N ALA A 132 17.05 12.07 -3.05
CA ALA A 132 18.24 11.23 -3.21
C ALA A 132 18.36 10.10 -2.17
N THR A 133 17.60 10.18 -1.07
CA THR A 133 17.53 9.13 -0.05
C THR A 133 16.53 8.01 -0.39
N ARG A 134 15.67 8.22 -1.40
CA ARG A 134 14.69 7.24 -1.86
C ARG A 134 15.18 6.57 -3.13
N CYS A 135 14.80 5.32 -3.30
CA CYS A 135 15.07 4.57 -4.50
C CYS A 135 14.00 4.80 -5.57
N GLY A 136 14.42 4.95 -6.82
CA GLY A 136 13.60 5.06 -8.02
C GLY A 136 13.58 3.80 -8.88
N ALA A 137 14.56 2.89 -8.74
CA ALA A 137 14.53 1.56 -9.36
C ALA A 137 15.42 0.56 -8.61
N CYS A 138 15.11 -0.74 -8.67
CA CYS A 138 15.84 -1.78 -7.93
C CYS A 138 16.69 -2.70 -8.82
N HIS A 139 17.67 -3.38 -8.22
CA HIS A 139 18.42 -4.44 -8.89
C HIS A 139 17.51 -5.61 -9.26
N HIS A 140 17.89 -6.37 -10.30
CA HIS A 140 17.16 -7.58 -10.69
C HIS A 140 17.04 -8.55 -9.51
N GLY A 141 15.83 -9.07 -9.27
CA GLY A 141 15.55 -9.86 -8.07
C GLY A 141 15.21 -9.02 -6.82
N ASN A 142 15.00 -7.70 -6.95
CA ASN A 142 14.45 -6.83 -5.92
C ASN A 142 13.23 -6.04 -6.46
N ILE A 143 12.22 -5.79 -5.63
CA ILE A 143 11.06 -4.95 -5.94
C ILE A 143 11.17 -3.58 -5.29
N LEU A 144 10.72 -2.55 -6.01
CA LEU A 144 10.67 -1.18 -5.52
C LEU A 144 9.38 -0.95 -4.75
N HIS A 145 9.47 -0.67 -3.46
CA HIS A 145 8.31 -0.38 -2.63
C HIS A 145 8.53 0.92 -1.84
N LEU A 146 7.72 1.94 -2.10
CA LEU A 146 7.70 3.26 -1.42
C LEU A 146 9.04 4.03 -1.39
N GLY A 147 10.01 3.68 -2.24
CA GLY A 147 11.32 4.31 -2.26
C GLY A 147 12.42 3.49 -1.58
N SER A 148 12.20 2.20 -1.33
CA SER A 148 13.24 1.28 -0.88
C SER A 148 13.16 -0.01 -1.69
N CYS A 149 14.31 -0.62 -1.94
CA CYS A 149 14.41 -1.87 -2.69
C CYS A 149 14.54 -3.06 -1.77
N ARG A 150 13.73 -4.08 -2.02
CA ARG A 150 13.72 -5.31 -1.21
C ARG A 150 13.79 -6.56 -2.08
N PRO A 151 14.40 -7.66 -1.61
CA PRO A 151 14.44 -8.93 -2.33
C PRO A 151 13.05 -9.38 -2.78
N SER A 152 12.94 -9.69 -4.07
CA SER A 152 11.75 -10.19 -4.77
C SER A 152 11.44 -11.66 -4.41
N ILE A 153 11.91 -12.14 -3.24
CA ILE A 153 11.83 -13.56 -2.85
C ILE A 153 10.40 -13.93 -2.40
N ALA A 154 9.54 -12.96 -2.12
CA ALA A 154 8.14 -13.27 -1.82
C ALA A 154 7.38 -13.65 -3.10
N ALA A 155 6.90 -14.89 -3.17
CA ALA A 155 5.74 -15.21 -3.98
C ALA A 155 4.62 -14.20 -3.66
N SER A 156 3.79 -13.87 -4.64
CA SER A 156 2.76 -12.85 -4.42
C SER A 156 1.90 -13.19 -3.19
N LEU A 157 1.73 -12.21 -2.29
CA LEU A 157 0.85 -12.34 -1.14
C LEU A 157 -0.64 -12.26 -1.53
N ASP A 158 -0.96 -12.00 -2.81
CA ASP A 158 -2.34 -11.82 -3.29
C ASP A 158 -3.28 -12.97 -2.96
N HIS A 159 -2.73 -14.19 -2.81
CA HIS A 159 -3.48 -15.37 -2.40
C HIS A 159 -3.94 -15.29 -0.94
N TYR A 160 -3.21 -14.59 -0.07
CA TYR A 160 -3.51 -14.45 1.35
C TYR A 160 -4.18 -13.11 1.67
N LEU A 161 -3.61 -12.02 1.13
CA LEU A 161 -3.94 -10.62 1.40
C LEU A 161 -3.61 -9.75 0.20
N ASN A 162 -4.63 -9.11 -0.38
CA ASN A 162 -4.45 -8.21 -1.52
C ASN A 162 -4.35 -6.75 -1.05
N PHE A 163 -3.20 -6.11 -1.29
CA PHE A 163 -2.93 -4.71 -0.93
C PHE A 163 -3.01 -3.73 -2.12
N ASP A 164 -3.32 -4.18 -3.34
CA ASP A 164 -3.20 -3.40 -4.60
C ASP A 164 -4.27 -2.30 -4.80
N LEU A 165 -4.94 -1.89 -3.72
CA LEU A 165 -6.00 -0.89 -3.74
C LEU A 165 -5.52 0.42 -3.11
N ASP A 166 -4.61 1.10 -3.80
CA ASP A 166 -4.21 2.47 -3.44
C ASP A 166 -5.01 3.49 -4.26
N MET A 167 -5.89 4.21 -3.58
CA MET A 167 -6.63 5.34 -4.15
C MET A 167 -5.93 6.65 -3.76
N PRO A 168 -5.68 7.58 -4.71
CA PRO A 168 -5.11 8.88 -4.39
C PRO A 168 -5.96 9.68 -3.42
N ASP A 169 -5.33 10.41 -2.48
CA ASP A 169 -6.05 11.16 -1.44
C ASP A 169 -7.05 12.19 -1.99
N ALA A 170 -6.75 12.79 -3.15
CA ALA A 170 -7.66 13.73 -3.82
C ALA A 170 -8.96 13.04 -4.29
N GLU A 171 -8.86 11.80 -4.79
CA GLU A 171 -10.01 11.02 -5.22
C GLU A 171 -10.83 10.56 -4.00
N VAL A 172 -10.17 10.06 -2.97
CA VAL A 172 -10.82 9.66 -1.70
C VAL A 172 -11.59 10.84 -1.12
N LYS A 173 -10.95 12.01 -1.01
CA LYS A 173 -11.59 13.22 -0.48
C LYS A 173 -12.83 13.61 -1.29
N TYR A 174 -12.72 13.58 -2.62
CA TYR A 174 -13.84 13.88 -3.51
C TYR A 174 -15.02 12.92 -3.31
N LEU A 175 -14.74 11.62 -3.22
CA LEU A 175 -15.77 10.61 -3.01
C LEU A 175 -16.41 10.70 -1.60
N LEU A 176 -15.60 10.99 -0.57
CA LEU A 176 -16.07 11.19 0.81
C LEU A 176 -17.01 12.38 0.93
N GLN A 177 -16.67 13.52 0.32
CA GLN A 177 -17.51 14.73 0.35
C GLN A 177 -18.89 14.49 -0.30
N ARG A 178 -18.95 13.58 -1.28
CA ARG A 178 -20.19 13.18 -1.96
C ARG A 178 -20.92 12.02 -1.27
N LEU A 179 -20.34 11.46 -0.20
CA LEU A 179 -20.83 10.25 0.47
C LEU A 179 -21.08 9.11 -0.52
N ASP A 180 -20.16 8.94 -1.48
CA ASP A 180 -20.30 8.00 -2.59
C ASP A 180 -20.30 6.55 -2.09
N SER A 181 -21.32 5.78 -2.47
CA SER A 181 -21.51 4.40 -2.00
C SER A 181 -20.44 3.43 -2.49
N ARG A 182 -19.64 3.80 -3.52
CA ARG A 182 -18.56 2.94 -4.04
C ARG A 182 -17.43 2.72 -3.04
N ILE A 183 -17.21 3.69 -2.16
CA ILE A 183 -16.21 3.61 -1.08
C ILE A 183 -16.88 3.44 0.29
N GLU A 184 -18.18 3.18 0.35
CA GLU A 184 -18.87 2.88 1.61
C GLU A 184 -18.58 1.44 2.02
N VAL A 185 -18.01 1.24 3.21
CA VAL A 185 -17.82 -0.10 3.77
C VAL A 185 -19.02 -0.41 4.65
N HIS A 186 -19.66 -1.54 4.39
CA HIS A 186 -20.83 -1.95 5.15
C HIS A 186 -20.47 -2.27 6.61
N ALA A 187 -20.86 -1.39 7.53
CA ALA A 187 -20.77 -1.57 8.97
C ALA A 187 -22.15 -1.48 9.61
N ILE A 188 -22.34 -2.27 10.67
CA ILE A 188 -23.58 -2.38 11.42
C ILE A 188 -23.47 -1.52 12.67
N TYR A 189 -24.46 -0.67 12.90
CA TYR A 189 -24.59 0.12 14.11
C TYR A 189 -25.10 -0.74 15.28
N ILE A 190 -24.34 -0.81 16.37
CA ILE A 190 -24.60 -1.69 17.52
C ILE A 190 -24.57 -0.96 18.87
N SER A 191 -24.86 0.35 18.90
CA SER A 191 -24.95 1.09 20.16
C SER A 191 -26.29 0.86 20.87
N ASN A 192 -26.22 0.77 22.20
CA ASN A 192 -27.38 0.77 23.08
C ASN A 192 -27.73 2.16 23.63
N ASP A 193 -26.78 3.11 23.61
CA ASP A 193 -26.96 4.42 24.24
C ASP A 193 -27.81 5.36 23.40
N VAL A 194 -27.64 5.31 22.08
CA VAL A 194 -28.31 6.20 21.12
C VAL A 194 -28.89 5.38 20.00
N ARG A 195 -30.16 5.63 19.64
CA ARG A 195 -30.78 5.02 18.45
C ARG A 195 -30.66 5.98 17.27
N LEU A 196 -30.17 5.47 16.13
CA LEU A 196 -30.15 6.25 14.89
C LEU A 196 -31.57 6.65 14.48
N GLY A 197 -31.73 7.89 14.02
CA GLY A 197 -33.01 8.44 13.61
C GLY A 197 -33.91 8.91 14.75
N SER A 198 -33.48 8.83 16.02
CA SER A 198 -34.23 9.29 17.20
C SER A 198 -33.60 10.53 17.83
N TRP A 199 -34.44 11.44 18.33
CA TRP A 199 -33.99 12.56 19.16
C TRP A 199 -33.66 12.07 20.58
N PHE A 200 -32.59 12.60 21.15
CA PHE A 200 -32.17 12.31 22.52
C PHE A 200 -31.65 13.59 23.20
N ASN A 201 -31.72 13.62 24.53
CA ASN A 201 -31.11 14.68 25.31
C ASN A 201 -29.64 14.30 25.62
N PRO A 202 -28.66 15.00 25.02
CA PRO A 202 -27.24 14.71 25.25
C PRO A 202 -26.76 15.05 26.67
N ALA A 203 -27.50 15.85 27.45
CA ALA A 203 -27.16 16.16 28.82
C ALA A 203 -27.45 15.00 29.79
N TRP A 204 -28.28 14.02 29.39
CA TRP A 204 -28.68 12.92 30.27
C TRP A 204 -27.54 11.96 30.61
N ARG A 205 -26.51 11.87 29.75
CA ARG A 205 -25.32 11.05 30.00
C ARG A 205 -24.05 11.79 29.60
N LYS A 206 -23.06 11.77 30.51
CA LYS A 206 -21.74 12.38 30.32
C LYS A 206 -20.97 11.84 29.09
N ARG A 207 -21.21 10.58 28.71
CA ARG A 207 -20.55 9.90 27.58
C ARG A 207 -21.55 8.96 26.93
N MET A 208 -21.83 9.19 25.66
CA MET A 208 -22.63 8.27 24.83
C MET A 208 -21.68 7.55 23.89
N LEU A 209 -21.74 6.22 23.87
CA LEU A 209 -20.88 5.40 23.00
C LEU A 209 -21.66 4.99 21.75
N LEU A 210 -21.23 5.45 20.59
CA LEU A 210 -21.70 4.98 19.29
C LEU A 210 -20.72 3.92 18.79
N THR A 211 -21.21 2.76 18.39
CA THR A 211 -20.34 1.67 17.91
C THR A 211 -20.80 1.21 16.55
N LEU A 212 -19.89 1.26 15.57
CA LEU A 212 -20.01 0.59 14.29
C LEU A 212 -19.14 -0.65 14.30
N LYS A 213 -19.67 -1.77 13.79
CA LYS A 213 -18.91 -3.01 13.62
C LYS A 213 -18.99 -3.48 12.19
N SER A 214 -17.85 -3.84 11.59
CA SER A 214 -17.80 -4.49 10.29
C SER A 214 -18.60 -5.80 10.32
N ASN A 215 -19.05 -6.26 9.16
CA ASN A 215 -19.97 -7.39 9.08
C ASN A 215 -19.32 -8.70 9.57
N LYS A 216 -19.74 -9.15 10.77
CA LYS A 216 -19.28 -10.40 11.42
C LYS A 216 -19.42 -11.65 10.53
N ASN A 217 -20.33 -11.65 9.56
CA ASN A 217 -20.63 -12.82 8.72
C ASN A 217 -19.65 -13.00 7.55
N LYS A 218 -18.70 -12.07 7.32
CA LYS A 218 -17.70 -12.16 6.24
C LYS A 218 -16.29 -12.25 6.81
N SER A 219 -15.95 -13.40 7.40
CA SER A 219 -14.62 -13.63 8.00
C SER A 219 -13.46 -13.64 6.98
N ASN A 220 -13.77 -13.79 5.69
CA ASN A 220 -12.81 -13.77 4.58
C ASN A 220 -12.53 -12.36 4.03
N LEU A 221 -12.99 -11.32 4.72
CA LEU A 221 -12.70 -9.93 4.40
C LEU A 221 -12.12 -9.21 5.61
N ILE A 222 -11.18 -8.31 5.33
CA ILE A 222 -10.71 -7.29 6.26
C ILE A 222 -10.91 -5.92 5.62
N HIS A 223 -11.09 -4.89 6.45
CA HIS A 223 -11.53 -3.58 5.95
C HIS A 223 -10.50 -2.50 6.26
N MET A 224 -10.25 -1.65 5.26
CA MET A 224 -9.46 -0.43 5.40
C MET A 224 -10.39 0.74 5.71
N LEU A 225 -10.07 1.53 6.74
CA LEU A 225 -10.75 2.76 7.07
C LEU A 225 -10.03 3.95 6.43
N MET A 226 -10.76 4.73 5.65
CA MET A 226 -10.26 5.95 4.99
C MET A 226 -11.07 7.19 5.37
N GLY A 227 -12.31 7.02 5.83
CA GLY A 227 -13.13 8.13 6.33
C GLY A 227 -14.31 7.69 7.17
N ILE A 228 -14.85 8.64 7.93
CA ILE A 228 -16.06 8.48 8.74
C ILE A 228 -16.99 9.64 8.40
N SER A 229 -18.28 9.36 8.20
CA SER A 229 -19.29 10.42 8.12
C SER A 229 -20.45 10.12 9.03
N PHE A 230 -20.94 11.14 9.72
CA PHE A 230 -22.23 11.05 10.37
C PHE A 230 -23.00 12.35 10.30
N GLN A 231 -24.32 12.19 10.19
CA GLN A 231 -25.26 13.29 10.08
C GLN A 231 -25.85 13.58 11.45
N ILE A 232 -25.53 14.74 11.99
CA ILE A 232 -26.03 15.22 13.28
C ILE A 232 -27.02 16.34 13.05
N CYS A 233 -28.16 16.28 13.71
CA CYS A 233 -29.11 17.37 13.82
C CYS A 233 -29.21 17.83 15.27
N SER A 234 -29.25 19.12 15.49
CA SER A 234 -29.56 19.75 16.77
C SER A 234 -30.80 20.65 16.64
N THR A 235 -31.49 20.91 17.73
CA THR A 235 -32.56 21.91 17.76
C THR A 235 -31.99 23.32 17.51
N LYS A 236 -32.72 24.19 16.79
CA LYS A 236 -32.20 25.50 16.33
C LYS A 236 -31.59 26.43 17.40
N ASN A 237 -32.04 26.34 18.65
CA ASN A 237 -31.55 27.17 19.77
C ASN A 237 -30.65 26.37 20.74
N SER A 238 -30.08 25.26 20.28
CA SER A 238 -29.16 24.45 21.08
C SER A 238 -27.83 25.17 21.24
N THR A 239 -27.39 25.34 22.48
CA THR A 239 -26.01 25.77 22.81
C THR A 239 -25.03 24.59 22.81
N LEU A 240 -25.51 23.37 22.56
CA LEU A 240 -24.70 22.16 22.62
C LEU A 240 -24.02 21.87 21.28
N GLU A 241 -22.69 21.74 21.33
CA GLU A 241 -21.86 21.32 20.22
C GLU A 241 -21.30 19.91 20.46
N PRO A 242 -21.46 18.97 19.51
CA PRO A 242 -20.93 17.62 19.64
C PRO A 242 -19.40 17.59 19.46
N VAL A 243 -18.74 16.84 20.34
CA VAL A 243 -17.29 16.59 20.32
C VAL A 243 -17.07 15.08 20.25
N PRO A 244 -16.93 14.51 19.04
CA PRO A 244 -16.69 13.08 18.86
C PRO A 244 -15.23 12.72 19.11
N ALA A 245 -15.00 11.77 20.01
CA ALA A 245 -13.71 11.11 20.20
C ALA A 245 -13.76 9.71 19.60
N VAL A 246 -12.89 9.42 18.62
CA VAL A 246 -12.94 8.19 17.84
C VAL A 246 -11.82 7.23 18.24
N TYR A 247 -12.20 5.99 18.49
CA TYR A 247 -11.32 4.87 18.78
C TYR A 247 -11.59 3.77 17.76
N VAL A 248 -10.52 3.21 17.18
CA VAL A 248 -10.65 2.18 16.14
C VAL A 248 -9.97 0.90 16.60
N ASN A 249 -10.74 -0.19 16.63
CA ASN A 249 -10.21 -1.52 16.79
C ASN A 249 -9.99 -2.15 15.40
N PRO A 250 -8.77 -2.55 15.04
CA PRO A 250 -8.45 -3.04 13.71
C PRO A 250 -9.05 -4.42 13.39
N PHE A 251 -9.17 -5.33 14.36
CA PHE A 251 -9.50 -6.74 14.09
C PHE A 251 -10.46 -7.43 15.07
N GLY A 252 -10.75 -6.77 16.19
CA GLY A 252 -11.64 -7.24 17.25
C GLY A 252 -12.78 -6.27 17.53
N GLY A 253 -13.28 -6.28 18.76
CA GLY A 253 -14.33 -5.36 19.21
C GLY A 253 -14.14 -4.84 20.62
N SER A 254 -12.97 -5.06 21.22
CA SER A 254 -12.66 -4.51 22.53
C SER A 254 -12.26 -3.05 22.40
N HIS A 255 -12.84 -2.21 23.25
CA HIS A 255 -12.44 -0.82 23.35
C HIS A 255 -10.99 -0.66 23.85
N SER A 256 -10.51 -1.56 24.72
CA SER A 256 -9.14 -1.49 25.26
C SER A 256 -8.05 -1.77 24.22
N GLU A 257 -8.40 -2.45 23.13
CA GLU A 257 -7.50 -2.81 22.02
C GLU A 257 -7.73 -1.87 20.82
N SER A 258 -8.17 -0.65 21.09
CA SER A 258 -8.44 0.37 20.08
C SER A 258 -7.40 1.48 20.16
N TRP A 259 -6.95 1.95 19.00
CA TRP A 259 -6.12 3.15 18.94
C TRP A 259 -7.01 4.40 18.85
N PHE A 260 -6.53 5.51 19.41
CA PHE A 260 -7.25 6.78 19.45
C PHE A 260 -6.90 7.65 18.25
N MET A 261 -7.92 8.18 17.57
CA MET A 261 -7.70 9.16 16.48
C MET A 261 -7.36 10.54 17.06
N PRO A 262 -6.20 11.12 16.72
CA PRO A 262 -5.76 12.41 17.23
C PRO A 262 -6.44 13.60 16.53
N VAL A 263 -7.77 13.61 16.49
CA VAL A 263 -8.56 14.71 15.94
C VAL A 263 -8.19 16.02 16.63
N ASN A 264 -8.05 17.10 15.85
CA ASN A 264 -7.59 18.44 16.26
C ASN A 264 -6.08 18.59 16.52
N GLN A 265 -5.25 17.57 16.28
CA GLN A 265 -3.79 17.74 16.25
C GLN A 265 -3.34 18.32 14.90
N PRO A 266 -2.25 19.11 14.86
CA PRO A 266 -1.82 19.82 13.65
C PRO A 266 -1.52 18.90 12.45
N ASP A 267 -1.06 17.67 12.72
CA ASP A 267 -0.69 16.68 11.71
C ASP A 267 -1.84 15.74 11.29
N PHE A 268 -3.06 16.00 11.78
CA PHE A 268 -4.25 15.17 11.58
C PHE A 268 -5.43 16.00 11.05
N SER A 269 -6.20 15.43 10.10
CA SER A 269 -7.36 16.10 9.52
C SER A 269 -8.44 16.40 10.56
N ASN A 270 -9.06 17.57 10.47
CA ASN A 270 -10.22 17.90 11.31
C ASN A 270 -11.55 17.53 10.63
N TRP A 271 -12.64 17.55 11.40
CA TRP A 271 -14.00 17.36 10.92
C TRP A 271 -14.39 18.48 9.94
N GLU A 272 -14.72 18.11 8.71
CA GLU A 272 -15.37 19.01 7.75
C GLU A 272 -16.89 18.98 8.00
N ARG A 273 -17.50 20.14 8.19
CA ARG A 273 -18.94 20.28 8.46
C ARG A 273 -19.64 20.87 7.25
N THR A 274 -20.60 20.13 6.70
CA THR A 274 -21.44 20.62 5.60
C THR A 274 -22.88 20.76 6.08
N ARG A 275 -23.43 21.97 6.02
CA ARG A 275 -24.82 22.25 6.44
C ARG A 275 -25.82 21.60 5.49
N LEU A 276 -26.93 21.10 6.05
CA LEU A 276 -28.04 20.54 5.29
C LEU A 276 -29.26 21.47 5.38
N ASP A 277 -29.69 22.02 4.25
CA ASP A 277 -30.70 23.08 4.19
C ASP A 277 -32.15 22.59 4.23
N SER A 278 -32.44 21.49 4.96
CA SER A 278 -33.73 20.76 4.80
C SER A 278 -34.72 20.83 5.96
N VAL A 279 -34.42 21.43 7.11
CA VAL A 279 -35.35 21.40 8.27
C VAL A 279 -35.53 22.77 8.93
N THR A 280 -36.75 23.29 8.91
CA THR A 280 -37.10 24.61 9.49
C THR A 280 -37.06 24.65 11.02
N THR A 281 -36.91 23.51 11.70
CA THR A 281 -36.89 23.42 13.17
C THR A 281 -35.59 22.86 13.74
N ALA A 282 -34.67 22.37 12.89
CA ALA A 282 -33.42 21.74 13.29
C ALA A 282 -32.24 22.23 12.44
N GLN A 283 -31.06 22.32 13.03
CA GLN A 283 -29.81 22.55 12.33
C GLN A 283 -29.12 21.20 12.11
N CYS A 284 -29.04 20.78 10.85
CA CYS A 284 -28.43 19.50 10.49
C CYS A 284 -27.12 19.72 9.74
N TYR A 285 -26.11 18.91 10.07
CA TYR A 285 -24.80 18.94 9.46
C TYR A 285 -24.32 17.52 9.15
N ASN A 286 -23.67 17.35 8.02
CA ASN A 286 -22.80 16.20 7.75
C ASN A 286 -21.42 16.51 8.30
N TRP A 287 -20.96 15.64 9.20
CA TRP A 287 -19.62 15.68 9.77
C TRP A 287 -18.80 14.60 9.08
N THR A 288 -17.82 15.00 8.29
CA THR A 288 -16.95 14.10 7.54
C THR A 288 -15.52 14.22 8.05
N LEU A 289 -14.92 13.09 8.40
CA LEU A 289 -13.51 12.97 8.74
C LEU A 289 -12.79 12.15 7.68
N SER A 290 -11.75 12.72 7.06
CA SER A 290 -10.90 12.05 6.07
C SER A 290 -9.54 11.71 6.68
N LEU A 291 -9.16 10.43 6.65
CA LEU A 291 -7.89 9.96 7.20
C LEU A 291 -6.74 10.15 6.18
N GLY A 292 -7.05 10.00 4.89
CA GLY A 292 -6.02 10.00 3.84
C GLY A 292 -5.03 8.83 3.95
N SER A 293 -4.06 8.80 3.04
CA SER A 293 -3.06 7.74 2.91
C SER A 293 -2.16 7.60 4.14
N LYS A 294 -1.90 8.70 4.86
CA LYS A 294 -1.06 8.74 6.05
C LYS A 294 -1.69 8.05 7.26
N TRP A 295 -3.00 8.18 7.44
CA TRP A 295 -3.70 7.69 8.64
C TRP A 295 -4.65 6.52 8.37
N LYS A 296 -4.79 6.07 7.11
CA LYS A 296 -5.59 4.88 6.79
C LYS A 296 -5.07 3.67 7.58
N SER A 297 -5.99 2.91 8.15
CA SER A 297 -5.66 1.72 8.92
C SER A 297 -6.80 0.72 8.89
N PHE A 298 -6.55 -0.50 9.36
CA PHE A 298 -7.58 -1.53 9.46
C PHE A 298 -8.67 -1.14 10.46
N PHE A 299 -9.88 -1.63 10.22
CA PHE A 299 -10.95 -1.58 11.20
C PHE A 299 -11.83 -2.83 11.16
N GLU A 300 -12.23 -3.25 12.35
CA GLU A 300 -13.32 -4.19 12.61
C GLU A 300 -14.40 -3.49 13.43
N THR A 301 -14.02 -2.65 14.39
CA THR A 301 -14.96 -1.88 15.21
C THR A 301 -14.52 -0.43 15.33
N VAL A 302 -15.44 0.52 15.15
CA VAL A 302 -15.24 1.94 15.38
C VAL A 302 -16.12 2.37 16.54
N HIS A 303 -15.48 2.85 17.60
CA HIS A 303 -16.11 3.39 18.80
C HIS A 303 -16.02 4.92 18.75
N ILE A 304 -17.14 5.60 18.85
CA ILE A 304 -17.21 7.05 18.89
C ILE A 304 -17.85 7.46 20.21
N TYR A 305 -17.06 8.05 21.09
CA TYR A 305 -17.61 8.72 22.26
C TYR A 305 -18.09 10.10 21.86
N LEU A 306 -19.40 10.26 21.89
CA LEU A 306 -20.03 11.54 21.72
C LEU A 306 -20.11 12.24 23.09
N ARG A 307 -19.45 13.39 23.18
CA ARG A 307 -19.63 14.35 24.26
C ARG A 307 -20.26 15.62 23.69
N SER A 308 -20.87 16.43 24.54
CA SER A 308 -21.35 17.76 24.19
C SER A 308 -20.64 18.82 25.00
N ARG A 309 -20.22 19.91 24.36
CA ARG A 309 -19.77 21.14 25.03
C ARG A 309 -20.83 22.22 24.89
N ILE A 310 -20.97 23.07 25.90
CA ILE A 310 -21.80 24.27 25.83
C ILE A 310 -20.96 25.36 25.17
N VAL A 311 -21.47 25.96 24.10
CA VAL A 311 -20.86 27.12 23.47
C VAL A 311 -21.28 28.35 24.27
N THR A 312 -20.32 29.02 24.92
CA THR A 312 -20.52 30.27 25.66
C THR A 312 -19.84 31.42 24.92
N ASP A 313 -20.52 32.55 24.75
CA ASP A 313 -20.01 33.74 24.05
C ASP A 313 -18.97 34.56 24.87
N ASP A 314 -18.53 34.05 26.03
CA ASP A 314 -17.71 34.79 26.98
C ASP A 314 -16.21 34.48 26.80
N PRO A 315 -15.38 35.41 26.28
CA PRO A 315 -13.98 35.16 25.93
C PRO A 315 -13.04 35.03 27.14
N THR A 316 -13.59 35.18 28.35
CA THR A 316 -12.85 35.13 29.63
C THR A 316 -12.90 33.75 30.30
N VAL A 317 -13.82 32.88 29.87
CA VAL A 317 -13.95 31.53 30.39
C VAL A 317 -13.00 30.62 29.61
N ASN A 318 -11.97 30.10 30.28
CA ASN A 318 -11.17 29.02 29.72
C ASN A 318 -12.13 27.89 29.30
N GLU A 319 -12.16 27.56 28.00
CA GLU A 319 -12.95 26.47 27.43
C GLU A 319 -12.50 25.13 28.03
N THR A 320 -12.93 24.81 29.26
CA THR A 320 -12.58 23.55 29.89
C THR A 320 -13.45 22.46 29.30
N LEU A 321 -12.82 21.39 28.81
CA LEU A 321 -13.44 20.12 28.36
C LEU A 321 -14.16 19.37 29.49
N PHE A 322 -14.55 20.06 30.56
CA PHE A 322 -15.03 19.51 31.83
C PHE A 322 -16.33 20.20 32.23
N TYR A 323 -17.43 19.46 32.16
CA TYR A 323 -18.62 19.77 32.93
C TYR A 323 -18.84 18.67 33.97
N GLU A 324 -18.77 19.06 35.25
CA GLU A 324 -19.52 18.41 36.32
C GLU A 324 -21.01 18.35 35.93
N PRO A 325 -21.77 17.36 36.42
CA PRO A 325 -23.19 17.30 36.12
C PRO A 325 -23.84 18.60 36.60
N LEU A 326 -24.50 19.32 35.70
CA LEU A 326 -25.28 20.51 36.05
C LEU A 326 -26.33 20.09 37.10
N ASP A 327 -26.39 20.83 38.19
CA ASP A 327 -27.42 20.65 39.21
C ASP A 327 -28.81 20.80 38.58
N LEU A 328 -29.76 19.99 39.05
CA LEU A 328 -31.12 19.88 38.51
C LEU A 328 -31.93 21.19 38.56
N ASP A 329 -31.42 22.23 39.22
CA ASP A 329 -32.05 23.54 39.40
C ASP A 329 -31.76 24.55 38.27
N ASP A 330 -30.79 24.28 37.37
CA ASP A 330 -30.42 25.20 36.28
C ASP A 330 -31.24 24.97 34.98
N GLN A 331 -32.55 24.76 35.13
CA GLN A 331 -33.50 24.45 34.03
C GLN A 331 -33.79 25.62 33.07
N THR A 332 -33.12 26.76 33.21
CA THR A 332 -33.42 27.98 32.44
C THR A 332 -32.47 28.26 31.27
N SER A 333 -31.40 27.47 31.09
CA SER A 333 -30.50 27.60 29.93
C SER A 333 -30.80 26.51 28.89
N ASN A 334 -31.06 26.87 27.64
CA ASN A 334 -31.56 25.97 26.58
C ASN A 334 -30.66 24.73 26.34
N LEU A 335 -31.00 23.58 26.93
CA LEU A 335 -30.40 22.27 26.64
C LEU A 335 -31.09 21.64 25.42
N GLY A 336 -30.47 21.80 24.25
CA GLY A 336 -31.03 21.30 22.99
C GLY A 336 -31.05 19.78 22.87
N TYR A 337 -31.97 19.26 22.06
CA TYR A 337 -31.98 17.84 21.69
C TYR A 337 -31.05 17.61 20.49
N MET A 338 -30.44 16.43 20.44
CA MET A 338 -29.63 15.97 19.32
C MET A 338 -30.24 14.73 18.68
N LYS A 339 -29.99 14.55 17.38
CA LYS A 339 -30.41 13.39 16.60
C LYS A 339 -29.28 13.01 15.66
N ILE A 340 -28.91 11.73 15.65
CA ILE A 340 -27.95 11.19 14.68
C ILE A 340 -28.76 10.42 13.64
N ASN A 341 -28.82 10.90 12.40
CA ASN A 341 -29.60 10.25 11.34
C ASN A 341 -28.86 9.05 10.75
N THR A 342 -27.59 9.25 10.40
CA THR A 342 -26.76 8.24 9.75
C THR A 342 -25.36 8.27 10.32
N LEU A 343 -24.71 7.12 10.41
CA LEU A 343 -23.30 6.97 10.77
C LEU A 343 -22.72 5.90 9.84
N LYS A 344 -21.70 6.29 9.06
CA LYS A 344 -21.11 5.50 7.98
C LYS A 344 -19.59 5.55 8.05
N VAL A 345 -18.97 4.48 7.57
CA VAL A 345 -17.52 4.36 7.39
C VAL A 345 -17.21 4.14 5.92
N PHE A 346 -16.07 4.66 5.51
CA PHE A 346 -15.65 4.66 4.12
C PHE A 346 -14.23 4.12 3.98
N GLY A 347 -13.96 3.44 2.88
CA GLY A 347 -12.71 2.80 2.53
C GLY A 347 -12.96 1.63 1.58
N TYR A 348 -12.29 0.51 1.80
CA TYR A 348 -12.40 -0.66 0.92
C TYR A 348 -12.23 -1.97 1.70
N SER A 349 -12.70 -3.06 1.11
CA SER A 349 -12.58 -4.41 1.67
C SER A 349 -11.55 -5.20 0.88
N MET A 350 -10.66 -5.90 1.56
CA MET A 350 -9.64 -6.76 0.97
C MET A 350 -9.99 -8.22 1.27
N HIS A 351 -9.68 -9.10 0.31
CA HIS A 351 -9.76 -10.53 0.55
C HIS A 351 -8.72 -10.94 1.60
N PHE A 352 -9.13 -11.85 2.46
CA PHE A 352 -8.33 -12.40 3.54
C PHE A 352 -8.58 -13.91 3.60
N ASP A 353 -7.51 -14.69 3.42
CA ASP A 353 -7.55 -16.15 3.54
C ASP A 353 -6.95 -16.58 4.89
N PRO A 354 -7.78 -16.77 5.94
CA PRO A 354 -7.29 -17.19 7.25
C PRO A 354 -6.72 -18.61 7.23
N GLU A 355 -7.22 -19.50 6.37
CA GLU A 355 -6.78 -20.90 6.35
C GLU A 355 -5.43 -21.01 5.66
N GLY A 356 -5.21 -20.31 4.54
CA GLY A 356 -3.90 -20.24 3.90
C GLY A 356 -2.80 -19.70 4.83
N ILE A 357 -3.10 -18.69 5.66
CA ILE A 357 -2.12 -18.16 6.62
C ILE A 357 -1.85 -19.17 7.75
N LYS A 358 -2.86 -19.91 8.22
CA LYS A 358 -2.64 -21.00 9.18
C LYS A 358 -1.77 -22.11 8.58
N ASP A 359 -1.98 -22.46 7.32
CA ASP A 359 -1.14 -23.44 6.62
C ASP A 359 0.31 -22.98 6.51
N LEU A 360 0.55 -21.69 6.26
CA LEU A 360 1.91 -21.12 6.33
C LEU A 360 2.53 -21.23 7.73
N ILE A 361 1.74 -20.99 8.78
CA ILE A 361 2.21 -21.11 10.16
C ILE A 361 2.53 -22.57 10.49
N LEU A 362 1.70 -23.53 10.03
CA LEU A 362 1.96 -24.96 10.22
C LEU A 362 3.26 -25.41 9.56
N GLN A 363 3.61 -24.83 8.40
CA GLN A 363 4.88 -25.11 7.71
C GLN A 363 6.12 -24.66 8.49
N LEU A 364 5.97 -23.78 9.49
CA LEU A 364 7.09 -23.43 10.39
C LEU A 364 7.48 -24.62 11.27
N ASP A 365 6.51 -25.41 11.71
CA ASP A 365 6.69 -26.54 12.63
C ASP A 365 6.85 -27.88 11.89
N TYR A 366 6.13 -28.04 10.78
CA TYR A 366 6.07 -29.27 9.98
C TYR A 366 6.41 -29.00 8.51
N PRO A 367 7.65 -28.59 8.18
CA PRO A 367 8.03 -28.31 6.81
C PRO A 367 8.16 -29.60 5.99
N TYR A 368 7.67 -29.58 4.74
CA TYR A 368 7.86 -30.67 3.78
C TYR A 368 9.34 -30.81 3.36
N THR A 369 10.06 -29.69 3.27
CA THR A 369 11.50 -29.58 3.01
C THR A 369 12.08 -28.35 3.73
N GLN A 370 13.40 -28.25 3.95
CA GLN A 370 14.01 -27.03 4.52
C GLN A 370 13.70 -25.78 3.68
N GLY A 371 13.74 -25.89 2.33
CA GLY A 371 13.41 -24.77 1.44
C GLY A 371 11.96 -24.29 1.56
N THR A 372 11.01 -25.16 1.91
CA THR A 372 9.61 -24.75 2.17
C THR A 372 9.47 -24.00 3.49
N GLN A 373 10.31 -24.28 4.49
CA GLN A 373 10.29 -23.60 5.78
C GLN A 373 10.77 -22.14 5.64
N ASP A 374 11.90 -21.93 4.96
CA ASP A 374 12.46 -20.60 4.74
C ASP A 374 11.50 -19.72 3.92
N ALA A 375 10.82 -20.30 2.92
CA ALA A 375 9.81 -19.61 2.14
C ALA A 375 8.62 -19.16 2.99
N ALA A 376 8.13 -20.02 3.90
CA ALA A 376 7.05 -19.67 4.82
C ALA A 376 7.45 -18.55 5.78
N PHE A 377 8.67 -18.59 6.33
CA PHE A 377 9.20 -17.50 7.15
C PHE A 377 9.27 -16.18 6.38
N LEU A 378 9.78 -16.20 5.14
CA LEU A 378 9.86 -14.99 4.31
C LEU A 378 8.48 -14.41 3.97
N MET A 379 7.48 -15.26 3.70
CA MET A 379 6.11 -14.81 3.46
C MET A 379 5.50 -14.16 4.70
N LEU A 380 5.66 -14.76 5.88
CA LEU A 380 5.15 -14.21 7.14
C LEU A 380 5.86 -12.91 7.54
N LEU A 381 7.17 -12.79 7.29
CA LEU A 381 7.92 -11.55 7.51
C LEU A 381 7.43 -10.41 6.62
N GLU A 382 7.22 -10.68 5.32
CA GLU A 382 6.70 -9.68 4.38
C GLU A 382 5.26 -9.29 4.75
N MET A 383 4.42 -10.26 5.13
CA MET A 383 3.06 -10.02 5.57
C MET A 383 3.01 -9.15 6.83
N ARG A 384 3.84 -9.47 7.84
CA ARG A 384 3.99 -8.68 9.07
C ARG A 384 4.39 -7.25 8.77
N ASP A 385 5.39 -7.05 7.91
CA ASP A 385 5.85 -5.71 7.55
C ASP A 385 4.77 -4.90 6.82
N ARG A 386 4.07 -5.49 5.84
CA ARG A 386 2.97 -4.79 5.12
C ARG A 386 1.80 -4.43 6.03
N ILE A 387 1.42 -5.33 6.93
CA ILE A 387 0.34 -5.08 7.89
C ILE A 387 0.73 -3.99 8.89
N ASN A 388 1.93 -4.07 9.47
CA ASN A 388 2.38 -3.12 10.48
C ASN A 388 2.69 -1.73 9.90
N ARG A 389 3.01 -1.62 8.60
CA ARG A 389 3.10 -0.32 7.90
C ARG A 389 1.78 0.44 7.83
N LEU A 390 0.65 -0.25 7.95
CA LEU A 390 -0.69 0.35 8.03
C LEU A 390 -1.05 0.73 9.47
N SER A 391 -0.11 0.65 10.42
CA SER A 391 -0.30 1.22 11.75
C SER A 391 -0.42 2.74 11.65
N PRO A 392 -1.34 3.37 12.38
CA PRO A 392 -1.42 4.82 12.46
C PRO A 392 -0.07 5.41 12.90
N PRO A 393 0.35 6.57 12.34
CA PRO A 393 1.55 7.26 12.78
C PRO A 393 1.57 7.49 14.30
N ALA A 394 2.59 6.94 14.95
CA ALA A 394 2.85 7.08 16.38
C ALA A 394 4.37 6.96 16.64
N PRO A 395 4.89 7.43 17.80
CA PRO A 395 6.30 7.30 18.14
C PRO A 395 6.79 5.84 18.10
N GLN A 396 5.93 4.91 18.51
CA GLN A 396 6.11 3.47 18.33
C GLN A 396 4.95 2.94 17.49
N PRO A 397 5.21 2.31 16.33
CA PRO A 397 4.17 1.72 15.49
C PRO A 397 3.53 0.52 16.19
N LEU A 398 2.24 0.29 15.90
CA LEU A 398 1.47 -0.78 16.53
C LEU A 398 1.75 -2.14 15.87
N ASP A 399 1.82 -3.20 16.67
CA ASP A 399 1.92 -4.57 16.18
C ASP A 399 0.55 -5.13 15.73
N LEU A 400 0.08 -4.62 14.60
CA LEU A 400 -1.17 -5.02 13.97
C LEU A 400 -1.15 -6.48 13.49
N PHE A 401 0.02 -7.01 13.13
CA PHE A 401 0.17 -8.40 12.71
C PHE A 401 -0.17 -9.37 13.85
N SER A 402 0.38 -9.15 15.05
CA SER A 402 0.03 -9.96 16.22
C SER A 402 -1.47 -9.88 16.55
N CYS A 403 -2.08 -8.70 16.43
CA CYS A 403 -3.53 -8.53 16.57
C CYS A 403 -4.32 -9.33 15.52
N LEU A 404 -3.87 -9.35 14.27
CA LEU A 404 -4.51 -10.12 13.20
C LEU A 404 -4.44 -11.62 13.50
N LEU A 405 -3.28 -12.13 13.93
CA LEU A 405 -3.11 -13.53 14.34
C LEU A 405 -4.05 -13.88 15.51
N ARG A 406 -4.12 -13.02 16.52
CA ARG A 406 -4.95 -13.20 17.72
C ARG A 406 -6.44 -13.24 17.40
N HIS A 407 -6.96 -12.25 16.66
CA HIS A 407 -8.41 -12.08 16.51
C HIS A 407 -8.96 -12.71 15.23
N ARG A 408 -8.22 -12.68 14.13
CA ARG A 408 -8.69 -13.20 12.83
C ARG A 408 -8.35 -14.67 12.64
N LEU A 409 -7.17 -15.11 13.07
CA LEU A 409 -6.79 -16.53 13.05
C LEU A 409 -7.21 -17.28 14.33
N LYS A 410 -7.62 -16.55 15.37
CA LYS A 410 -8.04 -17.08 16.68
C LYS A 410 -6.93 -17.84 17.42
N LEU A 411 -5.67 -17.47 17.19
CA LEU A 411 -4.54 -18.04 17.92
C LEU A 411 -4.54 -17.56 19.37
N SER A 412 -4.01 -18.38 20.28
CA SER A 412 -3.75 -18.02 21.67
C SER A 412 -2.57 -17.05 21.78
N ALA A 413 -2.48 -16.32 22.89
CA ALA A 413 -1.35 -15.41 23.14
C ALA A 413 0.01 -16.14 23.12
N GLY A 414 0.06 -17.39 23.62
CA GLY A 414 1.26 -18.22 23.58
C GLY A 414 1.68 -18.63 22.17
N GLU A 415 0.73 -18.96 21.30
CA GLU A 415 1.01 -19.25 19.89
C GLU A 415 1.53 -18.01 19.15
N VAL A 416 0.91 -16.85 19.38
CA VAL A 416 1.34 -15.58 18.79
C VAL A 416 2.77 -15.22 19.23
N ALA A 417 3.07 -15.33 20.53
CA ALA A 417 4.40 -15.08 21.06
C ALA A 417 5.46 -16.00 20.43
N ARG A 418 5.17 -17.31 20.34
CA ARG A 418 6.03 -18.30 19.70
C ARG A 418 6.32 -17.98 18.23
N ILE A 419 5.30 -17.58 17.47
CA ILE A 419 5.45 -17.18 16.06
C ILE A 419 6.32 -15.92 15.95
N LYS A 420 6.06 -14.92 16.81
CA LYS A 420 6.84 -13.68 16.86
C LYS A 420 8.33 -13.96 17.13
N ASP A 421 8.63 -14.76 18.14
CA ASP A 421 10.00 -15.13 18.49
C ASP A 421 10.69 -15.88 17.35
N SER A 422 9.98 -16.82 16.72
CA SER A 422 10.50 -17.59 15.58
C SER A 422 10.82 -16.69 14.38
N LEU A 423 9.95 -15.73 14.07
CA LEU A 423 10.16 -14.74 13.01
C LEU A 423 11.36 -13.84 13.31
N GLN A 424 11.51 -13.40 14.57
CA GLN A 424 12.63 -12.57 14.99
C GLN A 424 13.97 -13.31 14.88
N ILE A 425 14.03 -14.57 15.33
CA ILE A 425 15.21 -15.43 15.21
C ILE A 425 15.56 -15.70 13.74
N PHE A 426 14.57 -15.88 12.88
CA PHE A 426 14.81 -16.07 11.45
C PHE A 426 15.31 -14.78 10.80
N ASN A 427 14.67 -13.64 11.08
CA ASN A 427 15.06 -12.35 10.53
C ASN A 427 16.50 -11.96 10.91
N SER A 428 16.94 -12.27 12.15
CA SER A 428 18.32 -11.98 12.59
C SER A 428 19.39 -12.78 11.84
N LYS A 429 19.02 -13.87 11.14
CA LYS A 429 19.93 -14.70 10.33
C LYS A 429 20.04 -14.22 8.88
N LEU A 430 19.21 -13.26 8.45
CA LEU A 430 19.20 -12.78 7.07
C LEU A 430 20.35 -11.79 6.79
N PRO A 431 20.99 -11.85 5.60
CA PRO A 431 22.18 -11.05 5.27
C PRO A 431 21.94 -9.52 5.16
N ASN A 432 20.69 -9.05 5.24
CA ASN A 432 20.30 -7.63 5.24
C ASN A 432 19.33 -7.30 6.40
N ALA A 433 19.47 -7.96 7.55
CA ALA A 433 18.61 -7.72 8.70
C ALA A 433 18.74 -6.26 9.19
N SER A 434 17.78 -5.42 8.82
CA SER A 434 17.62 -4.10 9.46
C SER A 434 17.14 -4.33 10.89
N PRO A 435 17.61 -3.56 11.89
CA PRO A 435 17.06 -3.62 13.24
C PRO A 435 15.54 -3.44 13.17
N GLU A 436 14.79 -4.39 13.71
CA GLU A 436 13.33 -4.31 13.73
C GLU A 436 12.91 -3.10 14.58
N PRO A 437 11.97 -2.27 14.09
CA PRO A 437 11.41 -1.21 14.91
C PRO A 437 10.72 -1.82 16.14
N GLU A 438 10.90 -1.21 17.29
CA GLU A 438 10.20 -1.60 18.51
C GLU A 438 8.70 -1.35 18.31
N LEU A 439 7.92 -2.43 18.28
CA LEU A 439 6.48 -2.37 18.04
C LEU A 439 5.72 -2.32 19.37
N ALA A 440 4.80 -1.37 19.48
CA ALA A 440 3.89 -1.27 20.62
C ALA A 440 2.79 -2.33 20.52
N GLN A 441 2.52 -3.02 21.63
CA GLN A 441 1.47 -4.01 21.73
C GLN A 441 0.10 -3.33 21.84
N LEU A 442 -0.82 -3.64 20.91
CA LEU A 442 -2.21 -3.18 20.96
C LEU A 442 -3.18 -4.24 21.51
N CYS A 443 -2.95 -5.52 21.16
CA CYS A 443 -3.82 -6.63 21.54
C CYS A 443 -3.10 -7.59 22.48
N SER A 444 -3.84 -8.17 23.43
CA SER A 444 -3.31 -9.08 24.46
C SER A 444 -3.49 -10.57 24.16
#